data_AF-A0A3B8MN99-F1
#
_entry.id   AF-A0A3B8MN99-F1
#
_cell.length_a   1.000
_cell.length_b   1.000
_cell.length_c   1.000
_cell.angle_alpha   90.00
_cell.angle_beta   90.00
_cell.angle_gamma   90.00
#
_symmetry.space_group_name_H-M   'P 1'
#
loop_
_entity.id
_entity.type
_entity.pdbx_description
1 polymer ?
#
loop_
_entity_poly.entity_id
_entity_poly.type
_entity_poly.pdbx_seq_one_letter_code
_entity_poly.pdbx_strand_id
1 'polypeptide(L)'
;MPLHRSFHDLAFTADCGDLNPFLGLRLQVSFIRDDGEVSIAEGFYNGGGTFRARAYCDTEGEWEWHSSSNVPELDAQSDTSTVEPSGRPGKLRIHPDDPYQFAYNNGDWFLHTGDSRYLYVTSSEPEWQAYIDQAIKKGGGNLREPESPSGRWGPIRTR
;
A
#
# COMPACT_ATOMS: atom_id res chain seq x y z
N MET A 1 -16.85 -4.46 17.36
CA MET A 1 -15.58 -5.20 17.20
C MET A 1 -14.49 -4.16 17.01
N PRO A 2 -13.37 -4.24 17.73
CA PRO A 2 -12.41 -3.16 17.69
C PRO A 2 -11.68 -3.17 16.33
N LEU A 3 -11.58 -1.98 15.73
CA LEU A 3 -11.04 -1.78 14.39
C LEU A 3 -9.53 -1.56 14.51
N HIS A 4 -8.75 -2.55 14.09
CA HIS A 4 -7.30 -2.61 14.29
C HIS A 4 -6.55 -2.59 12.96
N ARG A 5 -6.57 -1.47 12.23
CA ARG A 5 -6.16 -1.47 10.81
C ARG A 5 -5.49 -0.17 10.39
N SER A 6 -4.19 -0.06 10.64
CA SER A 6 -3.35 1.08 10.29
C SER A 6 -2.22 0.68 9.33
N PHE A 7 -1.19 1.51 9.21
CA PHE A 7 0.02 1.19 8.46
C PHE A 7 1.24 1.82 9.12
N HIS A 8 2.38 1.15 9.03
CA HIS A 8 3.67 1.79 9.26
C HIS A 8 4.19 2.39 7.96
N ASP A 9 4.77 3.57 8.05
CA ASP A 9 5.46 4.25 6.94
C ASP A 9 6.78 4.80 7.48
N LEU A 10 7.81 3.96 7.41
CA LEU A 10 9.15 4.31 7.85
C LEU A 10 9.82 5.15 6.78
N ALA A 11 10.57 6.16 7.20
CA ALA A 11 11.37 6.99 6.31
C ALA A 11 12.82 6.96 6.76
N PHE A 12 13.71 6.76 5.80
CA PHE A 12 15.15 6.71 6.01
C PHE A 12 15.83 7.70 5.09
N THR A 13 16.99 8.20 5.51
CA THR A 13 17.85 9.03 4.67
C THR A 13 19.20 8.36 4.54
N ALA A 14 19.70 8.27 3.32
CA ALA A 14 21.03 7.76 3.05
C ALA A 14 21.62 8.41 1.80
N ASP A 15 22.94 8.49 1.77
CA ASP A 15 23.68 8.76 0.54
C ASP A 15 23.89 7.42 -0.19
N CYS A 16 23.39 7.33 -1.42
CA CYS A 16 23.57 6.14 -2.23
C CYS A 16 24.95 6.07 -2.90
N GLY A 17 25.77 7.13 -2.80
CA GLY A 17 27.06 7.23 -3.49
C GLY A 17 26.90 6.96 -4.98
N ASP A 18 27.68 6.02 -5.50
CA ASP A 18 27.63 5.60 -6.91
C ASP A 18 26.51 4.59 -7.23
N LEU A 19 25.77 4.10 -6.22
CA LEU A 19 24.67 3.17 -6.45
C LEU A 19 23.48 3.87 -7.09
N ASN A 20 22.82 3.21 -8.04
CA ASN A 20 21.50 3.64 -8.48
C ASN A 20 20.49 3.43 -7.34
N PRO A 21 19.79 4.48 -6.86
CA PRO A 21 18.90 4.36 -5.70
C PRO A 21 17.66 3.50 -5.96
N PHE A 22 17.26 3.29 -7.22
CA PHE A 22 16.11 2.45 -7.58
C PHE A 22 16.47 0.98 -7.81
N LEU A 23 17.68 0.70 -8.29
CA LEU A 23 18.06 -0.63 -8.79
C LEU A 23 19.28 -1.23 -8.09
N GLY A 24 20.18 -0.40 -7.59
CA GLY A 24 21.44 -0.81 -6.97
C GLY A 24 21.37 -0.90 -5.44
N LEU A 25 20.50 -0.11 -4.83
CA LEU A 25 20.24 -0.15 -3.39
C LEU A 25 19.14 -1.16 -3.08
N ARG A 26 19.38 -1.99 -2.07
CA ARG A 26 18.40 -2.92 -1.49
C ARG A 26 18.13 -2.50 -0.06
N LEU A 27 16.87 -2.35 0.29
CA LEU A 27 16.41 -2.13 1.65
C LEU A 27 15.27 -3.09 1.88
N GLN A 28 15.35 -3.89 2.92
CA GLN A 28 14.26 -4.74 3.38
C GLN A 28 13.98 -4.41 4.84
N VAL A 29 12.72 -4.37 5.23
CA VAL A 29 12.31 -4.17 6.62
C VAL A 29 11.42 -5.31 7.06
N SER A 30 11.80 -5.95 8.17
CA SER A 30 10.99 -6.92 8.88
C SER A 30 10.21 -6.20 9.97
N PHE A 31 8.89 -6.38 10.01
CA PHE A 31 8.00 -5.87 11.04
C PHE A 31 7.49 -7.07 11.85
N ILE A 32 7.70 -7.05 13.16
CA ILE A 32 7.50 -8.17 14.08
C ILE A 32 6.44 -7.77 15.09
N ARG A 33 5.39 -8.57 15.18
CA ARG A 33 4.32 -8.43 16.16
C ARG A 33 4.72 -9.00 17.51
N ASP A 34 4.02 -8.59 18.57
CA ASP A 34 4.18 -9.14 19.92
C ASP A 34 3.92 -10.67 19.99
N ASP A 35 3.05 -11.19 19.14
CA ASP A 35 2.78 -12.63 18.96
C ASP A 35 3.85 -13.36 18.12
N GLY A 36 4.87 -12.65 17.63
CA GLY A 36 5.98 -13.18 16.84
C GLY A 36 5.71 -13.33 15.35
N GLU A 37 4.54 -12.93 14.83
CA GLU A 37 4.29 -12.91 13.39
C GLU A 37 5.16 -11.83 12.70
N VAL A 38 5.76 -12.19 11.57
CA VAL A 38 6.69 -11.33 10.83
C VAL A 38 6.15 -10.97 9.45
N SER A 39 6.08 -9.68 9.16
CA SER A 39 5.77 -9.12 7.83
C SER A 39 7.02 -8.50 7.23
N ILE A 40 7.38 -8.88 6.01
CA ILE A 40 8.56 -8.34 5.30
C ILE A 40 8.09 -7.37 4.22
N ALA A 41 8.68 -6.17 4.20
CA ALA A 41 8.45 -5.16 3.17
C ALA A 41 9.77 -4.79 2.47
N GLU A 42 9.73 -4.71 1.14
CA GLU A 42 10.80 -4.10 0.37
C GLU A 42 10.71 -2.58 0.48
N GLY A 43 11.85 -1.95 0.74
CA GLY A 43 12.00 -0.52 0.72
C GLY A 43 12.05 0.01 -0.71
N PHE A 44 11.63 1.26 -0.89
CA PHE A 44 11.65 1.93 -2.18
C PHE A 44 12.20 3.35 -2.04
N TYR A 45 12.88 3.81 -3.09
CA TYR A 45 13.35 5.18 -3.16
C TYR A 45 12.19 6.14 -3.38
N ASN A 46 12.12 7.18 -2.55
CA ASN A 46 11.05 8.17 -2.51
C ASN A 46 11.55 9.57 -2.96
N GLY A 47 12.70 9.63 -3.63
CA GLY A 47 13.30 10.89 -4.08
C GLY A 47 14.10 11.63 -3.00
N GLY A 48 14.98 12.54 -3.41
CA GLY A 48 15.73 13.43 -2.50
C GLY A 48 16.62 12.72 -1.48
N GLY A 49 17.18 11.54 -1.80
CA GLY A 49 17.96 10.74 -0.83
C GLY A 49 17.12 10.03 0.24
N THR A 50 15.80 10.00 0.06
CA THR A 50 14.86 9.38 1.01
C THR A 50 14.41 8.01 0.55
N PHE A 51 14.35 7.05 1.46
CA PHE A 51 13.83 5.70 1.24
C PHE A 51 12.66 5.44 2.19
N ARG A 52 11.71 4.61 1.78
CA ARG A 52 10.56 4.25 2.60
C ARG A 52 10.30 2.76 2.58
N ALA A 53 9.79 2.24 3.68
CA ALA A 53 9.24 0.89 3.78
C ALA A 53 7.89 0.96 4.47
N ARG A 54 6.90 0.20 3.97
CA ARG A 54 5.52 0.26 4.45
C ARG A 54 4.97 -1.11 4.76
N ALA A 55 4.34 -1.24 5.92
CA ALA A 55 3.62 -2.44 6.33
C ALA A 55 2.16 -2.10 6.64
N TYR A 56 1.28 -3.04 6.33
CA TYR A 56 -0.11 -2.97 6.75
C TYR A 56 -0.25 -3.61 8.13
N CYS A 57 -0.66 -2.84 9.12
CA CYS A 57 -0.80 -3.33 10.49
C CYS A 57 -2.23 -3.79 10.70
N ASP A 58 -2.42 -5.09 10.89
CA ASP A 58 -3.73 -5.71 11.02
C ASP A 58 -4.14 -6.03 12.46
N THR A 59 -3.26 -5.74 13.41
CA THR A 59 -3.40 -5.98 14.84
C THR A 59 -2.78 -4.84 15.63
N GLU A 60 -3.46 -4.39 16.69
CA GLU A 60 -2.97 -3.39 17.64
C GLU A 60 -1.82 -3.90 18.50
N GLY A 61 -1.13 -2.99 19.17
CA GLY A 61 -0.11 -3.31 20.15
C GLY A 61 1.28 -2.90 19.70
N GLU A 62 2.29 -3.40 20.40
CA GLU A 62 3.68 -3.09 20.09
C GLU A 62 4.18 -3.92 18.92
N TRP A 63 4.83 -3.25 17.97
CA TRP A 63 5.49 -3.86 16.83
C TRP A 63 6.95 -3.39 16.83
N GLU A 64 7.86 -4.35 16.70
CA GLU A 64 9.28 -4.09 16.46
C GLU A 64 9.54 -4.10 14.95
N TRP A 65 10.55 -3.37 14.49
CA TRP A 65 11.04 -3.52 13.13
C TRP A 65 12.56 -3.53 13.06
N HIS A 66 13.09 -4.22 12.04
CA HIS A 66 14.52 -4.22 11.71
C HIS A 66 14.74 -4.04 10.22
N SER A 67 15.73 -3.24 9.84
CA SER A 67 16.15 -3.09 8.45
C SER A 67 17.36 -3.95 8.12
N SER A 68 17.42 -4.38 6.85
CA SER A 68 18.62 -4.93 6.23
C SER A 68 18.88 -4.24 4.89
N SER A 69 20.12 -3.82 4.67
CA SER A 69 20.52 -3.11 3.46
C SER A 69 21.96 -3.37 3.05
N ASN A 70 22.25 -3.18 1.75
CA ASN A 70 23.63 -3.11 1.27
C ASN A 70 24.25 -1.70 1.43
N VAL A 71 23.53 -0.75 2.02
CA VAL A 71 24.00 0.58 2.37
C VAL A 71 24.08 0.68 3.90
N PRO A 72 25.27 0.93 4.47
CA PRO A 72 25.48 0.91 5.93
C PRO A 72 24.55 1.85 6.71
N GLU A 73 24.22 3.01 6.15
CA GLU A 73 23.31 3.97 6.79
C GLU A 73 21.89 3.44 6.94
N LEU A 74 21.50 2.42 6.15
CA LEU A 74 20.16 1.83 6.14
C LEU A 74 20.12 0.42 6.73
N ASP A 75 21.28 -0.18 7.02
CA ASP A 75 21.39 -1.55 7.51
C ASP A 75 21.33 -1.60 9.04
N ALA A 76 20.79 -2.69 9.58
CA ALA A 76 20.72 -2.96 11.02
C ALA A 76 20.09 -1.83 11.87
N GLN A 77 19.21 -1.02 11.28
CA GLN A 77 18.38 -0.10 12.06
C GLN A 77 17.20 -0.86 12.66
N SER A 78 16.73 -0.41 13.81
CA SER A 78 15.56 -0.98 14.45
C SER A 78 14.91 0.01 15.40
N ASP A 79 13.60 -0.13 15.58
CA ASP A 79 12.86 0.59 16.61
C ASP A 79 11.58 -0.19 16.94
N THR A 80 10.88 0.27 17.97
CA THR A 80 9.55 -0.20 18.36
C THR A 80 8.52 0.89 18.08
N SER A 81 7.30 0.47 17.79
CA SER A 81 6.19 1.38 17.54
C SER A 81 4.87 0.76 17.96
N THR A 82 3.97 1.58 18.50
CA THR A 82 2.65 1.12 18.91
C THR A 82 1.66 1.32 17.76
N VAL A 83 1.01 0.23 17.35
CA VAL A 83 -0.11 0.24 16.44
C VAL A 83 -1.38 0.55 17.21
N GLU A 84 -1.91 1.74 16.95
CA GLU A 84 -3.15 2.22 17.55
C GLU A 84 -4.41 1.77 16.79
N PRO A 85 -5.57 1.76 17.46
CA PRO A 85 -6.86 1.57 16.83
C PRO A 85 -7.10 2.50 15.64
N SER A 86 -7.76 1.99 14.61
CA SER A 86 -8.16 2.80 13.45
C SER A 86 -9.58 2.49 13.05
N GLY A 87 -10.44 3.50 12.87
CA GLY A 87 -11.81 3.32 12.40
C GLY A 87 -11.97 2.84 10.94
N ARG A 88 -10.91 2.32 10.31
CA ARG A 88 -10.91 1.91 8.90
C ARG A 88 -11.41 0.47 8.74
N PRO A 89 -12.19 0.16 7.68
CA PRO A 89 -12.76 -1.19 7.48
C PRO A 89 -11.71 -2.29 7.27
N GLY A 90 -10.55 -1.91 6.71
CA GLY A 90 -9.46 -2.84 6.40
C GLY A 90 -9.41 -3.32 4.96
N LYS A 91 -8.55 -4.30 4.70
CA LYS A 91 -8.44 -4.95 3.38
C LYS A 91 -9.72 -5.71 3.03
N LEU A 92 -10.02 -5.78 1.73
CA LEU A 92 -11.03 -6.69 1.22
C LEU A 92 -10.53 -8.13 1.28
N ARG A 93 -11.40 -9.05 1.69
CA ARG A 93 -11.20 -10.50 1.75
C ARG A 93 -12.42 -11.18 1.12
N ILE A 94 -12.28 -12.46 0.78
CA ILE A 94 -13.44 -13.31 0.47
C ILE A 94 -14.34 -13.33 1.71
N HIS A 95 -15.66 -13.15 1.52
CA HIS A 95 -16.61 -13.12 2.63
C HIS A 95 -16.63 -14.50 3.34
N PRO A 96 -16.58 -14.55 4.68
CA PRO A 96 -16.42 -15.80 5.42
C PRO A 96 -17.58 -16.78 5.22
N ASP A 97 -18.81 -16.27 5.09
CA ASP A 97 -20.02 -17.08 4.91
C ASP A 97 -20.51 -17.17 3.45
N ASP A 98 -19.88 -16.45 2.52
CA ASP A 98 -20.27 -16.44 1.10
C ASP A 98 -19.01 -16.32 0.21
N PRO A 99 -18.49 -17.44 -0.32
CA PRO A 99 -17.26 -17.43 -1.11
C PRO A 99 -17.37 -16.68 -2.44
N TYR A 100 -18.57 -16.25 -2.84
CA TYR A 100 -18.81 -15.46 -4.06
C TYR A 100 -18.84 -13.95 -3.81
N GLN A 101 -18.74 -13.50 -2.56
CA GLN A 101 -18.77 -12.10 -2.18
C GLN A 101 -17.47 -11.66 -1.52
N PHE A 102 -17.27 -10.36 -1.42
CA PHE A 102 -16.18 -9.77 -0.64
C PHE A 102 -16.72 -9.15 0.65
N ALA A 103 -15.91 -9.21 1.69
CA ALA A 103 -16.12 -8.48 2.93
C ALA A 103 -14.88 -7.65 3.22
N TYR A 104 -15.09 -6.52 3.89
CA TYR A 104 -14.02 -5.87 4.60
C TYR A 104 -13.58 -6.73 5.78
N ASN A 105 -12.34 -6.53 6.15
CA ASN A 105 -11.67 -7.17 7.25
C ASN A 105 -12.39 -6.91 8.62
N ASN A 106 -13.20 -5.86 8.75
CA ASN A 106 -14.07 -5.61 9.91
C ASN A 106 -15.40 -6.38 9.89
N GLY A 107 -15.68 -7.14 8.83
CA GLY A 107 -16.90 -7.92 8.62
C GLY A 107 -17.96 -7.23 7.77
N ASP A 108 -17.81 -5.95 7.44
CA ASP A 108 -18.78 -5.24 6.60
C ASP A 108 -18.80 -5.82 5.19
N TRP A 109 -20.00 -5.91 4.61
CA TRP A 109 -20.15 -6.31 3.21
C TRP A 109 -19.52 -5.29 2.27
N PHE A 110 -18.83 -5.78 1.25
CA PHE A 110 -18.38 -4.94 0.14
C PHE A 110 -19.24 -5.19 -1.09
N LEU A 111 -20.11 -4.24 -1.41
CA LEU A 111 -20.85 -4.25 -2.66
C LEU A 111 -20.00 -3.66 -3.78
N HIS A 112 -19.69 -4.49 -4.78
CA HIS A 112 -18.80 -4.11 -5.88
C HIS A 112 -19.55 -3.30 -6.95
N THR A 113 -19.87 -2.04 -6.65
CA THR A 113 -20.46 -1.07 -7.58
C THR A 113 -19.41 -0.10 -8.08
N GLY A 114 -18.94 -0.32 -9.30
CA GLY A 114 -17.80 0.40 -9.85
C GLY A 114 -18.09 1.25 -11.06
N ASP A 115 -17.20 2.20 -11.32
CA ASP A 115 -17.13 2.94 -12.57
C ASP A 115 -15.72 2.81 -13.19
N SER A 116 -15.58 3.12 -14.47
CA SER A 116 -14.32 3.00 -15.22
C SER A 116 -14.03 4.30 -15.96
N ARG A 117 -12.86 4.88 -15.72
CA ARG A 117 -12.25 5.78 -16.70
C ARG A 117 -10.73 5.72 -16.60
N TYR A 118 -10.15 5.75 -17.78
CA TYR A 118 -8.81 5.27 -18.03
C TYR A 118 -7.73 6.37 -18.06
N LEU A 119 -8.02 7.58 -17.57
CA LEU A 119 -7.12 8.75 -17.68
C LEU A 119 -6.97 9.59 -16.39
N TYR A 120 -7.35 9.05 -15.24
CA TYR A 120 -7.41 9.86 -14.01
C TYR A 120 -6.06 10.15 -13.36
N VAL A 121 -5.11 9.21 -13.34
CA VAL A 121 -3.83 9.39 -12.64
C VAL A 121 -2.80 10.01 -13.57
N THR A 122 -3.21 11.06 -14.28
CA THR A 122 -2.30 11.93 -15.04
C THR A 122 -2.29 13.30 -14.39
N SER A 123 -1.10 13.89 -14.24
CA SER A 123 -0.97 15.26 -13.72
C SER A 123 -1.67 16.30 -14.61
N SER A 124 -2.05 15.92 -15.84
CA SER A 124 -2.73 16.74 -16.83
C SER A 124 -4.26 16.64 -16.83
N GLU A 125 -4.89 15.76 -16.04
CA GLU A 125 -6.36 15.63 -15.98
C GLU A 125 -6.91 16.59 -14.92
N PRO A 126 -7.53 17.73 -15.29
CA PRO A 126 -7.98 18.73 -14.32
C PRO A 126 -9.24 18.31 -13.56
N GLU A 127 -10.04 17.38 -14.09
CA GLU A 127 -11.36 17.03 -13.55
C GLU A 127 -11.36 15.74 -12.70
N TRP A 128 -10.18 15.23 -12.32
CA TRP A 128 -10.06 13.98 -11.55
C TRP A 128 -10.90 14.02 -10.26
N GLN A 129 -10.89 15.15 -9.55
CA GLN A 129 -11.59 15.31 -8.29
C GLN A 129 -13.11 15.39 -8.50
N ALA A 130 -13.55 16.22 -9.44
CA ALA A 130 -14.97 16.38 -9.76
C ALA A 130 -15.62 15.05 -10.18
N TYR A 131 -14.88 14.20 -10.88
CA TYR A 131 -15.36 12.87 -11.16
C TYR A 131 -15.47 11.98 -9.93
N ILE A 132 -14.43 11.91 -9.08
CA ILE A 132 -14.48 11.07 -7.86
C ILE A 132 -15.68 11.48 -7.01
N ASP A 133 -15.92 12.79 -6.87
CA ASP A 133 -17.08 13.31 -6.15
C ASP A 133 -18.40 12.85 -6.77
N GLN A 134 -18.49 12.79 -8.10
CA GLN A 134 -19.67 12.27 -8.79
C GLN A 134 -19.83 10.75 -8.59
N ALA A 135 -18.73 9.98 -8.63
CA ALA A 135 -18.74 8.54 -8.40
C ALA A 135 -19.26 8.24 -6.98
N ILE A 136 -18.80 8.99 -5.97
CA ILE A 136 -19.26 8.88 -4.59
C ILE A 136 -20.77 9.18 -4.50
N LYS A 137 -21.25 10.27 -5.13
CA LYS A 137 -22.68 10.63 -5.16
C LYS A 137 -23.57 9.55 -5.79
N LYS A 138 -23.03 8.78 -6.74
CA LYS A 138 -23.72 7.66 -7.39
C LYS A 138 -23.68 6.36 -6.57
N GLY A 139 -23.02 6.34 -5.41
CA GLY A 139 -22.82 5.15 -4.59
C GLY A 139 -21.74 4.20 -5.13
N GLY A 140 -20.78 4.72 -5.91
CA GLY A 140 -19.64 3.96 -6.39
C GLY A 140 -18.66 3.64 -5.26
N GLY A 141 -18.30 2.36 -5.12
CA GLY A 141 -17.35 1.84 -4.14
C GLY A 141 -15.97 1.49 -4.71
N ASN A 142 -15.82 1.52 -6.04
CA ASN A 142 -14.55 1.23 -6.71
C ASN A 142 -14.43 1.93 -8.07
N LEU A 143 -13.20 2.17 -8.49
CA LEU A 143 -12.87 2.73 -9.81
C LEU A 143 -11.84 1.83 -10.48
N ARG A 144 -12.03 1.56 -11.78
CA ARG A 144 -11.04 0.87 -12.62
C ARG A 144 -10.27 1.89 -13.46
N GLU A 145 -8.95 1.76 -13.42
CA GLU A 145 -8.00 2.69 -14.03
C GLU A 145 -6.74 1.92 -14.47
N PRO A 146 -6.08 2.28 -15.58
CA PRO A 146 -4.86 1.65 -16.04
C PRO A 146 -3.65 2.34 -15.39
N GLU A 147 -2.66 1.54 -14.99
CA GLU A 147 -1.40 2.06 -14.43
C GLU A 147 -0.65 3.00 -15.39
N SER A 148 -0.78 2.76 -16.71
CA SER A 148 -0.15 3.60 -17.74
C SER A 148 -1.18 4.56 -18.37
N PRO A 149 -0.86 5.87 -18.47
CA PRO A 149 -1.69 6.86 -19.17
C PRO A 149 -1.88 6.61 -20.67
N SER A 150 -1.06 5.73 -21.27
CA SER A 150 -0.81 5.74 -22.71
C SER A 150 -1.98 5.29 -23.59
N GLY A 151 -3.05 4.71 -23.03
CA GLY A 151 -4.22 4.26 -23.79
C GLY A 151 -3.92 3.26 -24.93
N ARG A 152 -2.67 2.80 -25.08
CA ARG A 152 -2.25 1.88 -26.12
C ARG A 152 -2.33 0.46 -25.58
N TRP A 153 -3.38 -0.23 -25.97
CA TRP A 153 -3.41 -1.68 -25.92
C TRP A 153 -2.35 -2.19 -26.91
N GLY A 154 -1.30 -2.84 -26.39
CA GLY A 154 -0.39 -3.62 -27.24
C GLY A 154 -1.18 -4.66 -28.03
N PRO A 155 -0.70 -5.12 -29.21
CA PRO A 155 -1.45 -6.06 -30.02
C PRO A 155 -1.77 -7.32 -29.20
N ILE A 156 -3.03 -7.77 -29.28
CA ILE A 156 -3.44 -9.08 -28.78
C ILE A 156 -2.57 -10.10 -29.51
N ARG A 157 -1.57 -10.67 -28.84
CA ARG A 157 -0.84 -11.82 -29.35
C ARG A 157 -1.77 -13.02 -29.21
N THR A 158 -2.54 -13.30 -30.26
CA THR A 158 -3.11 -14.63 -30.46
C THR A 158 -1.94 -15.60 -30.65
N ARG A 159 -1.88 -16.63 -29.80
CA ARG A 159 -0.96 -17.76 -29.97
C ARG A 159 -1.24 -18.51 -31.26
#